data_AF-A0A957SUZ7-F1
#
_entry.id   AF-A0A957SUZ7-F1
#
_cell.length_a   1.000
_cell.length_b   1.000
_cell.length_c   1.000
_cell.angle_alpha   90.00
_cell.angle_beta   90.00
_cell.angle_gamma   90.00
#
_symmetry.space_group_name_H-M   'P 1'
#
loop_
_entity.id
_entity.type
_entity.pdbx_description
1 polymer ?
#
loop_
_entity_poly.entity_id
_entity_poly.type
_entity_poly.pdbx_seq_one_letter_code
_entity_poly.pdbx_strand_id
1 'polypeptide(L)' 'MKTAFSNLNLRPELVQAVAALGYEEPTPIQELVIPVLLGGQDVIGQAQTGTGKTAAFALPLLARIDPAANHPQL' A
#
# COMPACT_ATOMS: atom_id res chain seq x y z
N MET A 1 -11.85 15.47 -4.84
CA MET A 1 -12.00 14.89 -3.49
C MET A 1 -10.65 14.30 -3.13
N LYS A 2 -10.15 14.55 -1.92
CA LYS A 2 -8.92 13.92 -1.41
C LYS A 2 -9.23 12.48 -1.03
N THR A 3 -8.49 11.50 -1.55
CA THR A 3 -8.65 10.09 -1.17
C THR A 3 -7.89 9.86 0.13
N ALA A 4 -8.47 9.14 1.08
CA ALA A 4 -7.76 8.73 2.30
C ALA A 4 -7.18 7.32 2.14
N PHE A 5 -6.09 7.00 2.85
CA PHE A 5 -5.55 5.63 2.88
C PHE A 5 -6.59 4.59 3.35
N SER A 6 -7.52 4.98 4.22
CA SER A 6 -8.64 4.13 4.66
C SER A 6 -9.58 3.71 3.52
N ASN A 7 -9.58 4.45 2.39
CA ASN A 7 -10.41 4.13 1.24
C ASN A 7 -9.75 3.13 0.28
N LEU A 8 -8.49 2.75 0.54
CA LEU A 8 -7.70 1.86 -0.34
C LEU A 8 -7.80 0.38 0.04
N ASN A 9 -8.77 0.00 0.88
CA ASN A 9 -9.02 -1.39 1.31
C ASN A 9 -7.80 -2.06 1.99
N LEU A 10 -6.96 -1.26 2.67
CA LEU A 10 -5.83 -1.76 3.46
C LEU A 10 -6.31 -2.28 4.82
N ARG A 11 -5.53 -3.19 5.42
CA ARG A 11 -5.75 -3.63 6.80
C ARG A 11 -5.70 -2.41 7.76
N PRO A 12 -6.57 -2.33 8.79
CA PRO A 12 -6.63 -1.19 9.69
C PRO A 12 -5.28 -0.83 10.35
N GLU A 13 -4.47 -1.83 10.68
CA GLU A 13 -3.17 -1.63 11.32
C GLU A 13 -2.18 -0.91 10.38
N LEU A 14 -2.27 -1.18 9.07
CA LEU A 14 -1.44 -0.50 8.06
C LEU A 14 -1.88 0.95 7.87
N VAL A 15 -3.20 1.22 7.88
CA VAL A 15 -3.74 2.59 7.82
C VAL A 15 -3.28 3.40 9.03
N GLN A 16 -3.31 2.81 10.22
CA GLN A 16 -2.80 3.44 11.45
C GLN A 16 -1.29 3.68 11.37
N ALA A 17 -0.52 2.72 10.87
CA ALA A 17 0.94 2.84 10.76
C ALA A 17 1.34 3.98 9.82
N VAL A 18 0.73 4.09 8.64
CA VAL A 18 1.06 5.18 7.70
C VAL A 18 0.65 6.54 8.25
N ALA A 19 -0.50 6.63 8.93
CA ALA A 19 -0.92 7.87 9.59
C ALA A 19 0.08 8.28 10.70
N ALA A 20 0.56 7.33 11.51
CA ALA A 20 1.57 7.58 12.53
C ALA A 20 2.94 8.02 11.96
N LEU A 21 3.26 7.57 10.74
CA LEU A 21 4.43 8.03 9.98
C LEU A 21 4.24 9.40 9.31
N GLY A 22 3.06 10.03 9.47
CA GLY A 22 2.73 11.33 8.89
C GLY A 22 2.29 11.27 7.43
N TYR A 23 1.83 10.12 6.95
CA TYR A 23 1.29 10.02 5.59
C TYR A 23 -0.15 10.52 5.62
N GLU A 24 -0.37 11.74 5.14
CA GLU A 24 -1.69 12.38 5.15
C GLU A 24 -2.59 11.82 4.03
N GLU A 25 -2.08 11.84 2.79
CA GLU A 25 -2.80 11.44 1.59
C GLU A 25 -1.96 10.50 0.73
N PRO A 26 -2.58 9.49 0.11
CA PRO A 26 -1.89 8.65 -0.86
C PRO A 26 -1.49 9.48 -2.08
N THR A 27 -0.29 9.23 -2.59
CA THR A 27 0.14 9.84 -3.86
C THR A 27 -0.62 9.23 -5.04
N PRO A 28 -0.67 9.88 -6.22
CA PRO A 28 -1.40 9.33 -7.36
C PRO A 28 -0.97 7.90 -7.76
N ILE A 29 0.32 7.58 -7.65
CA ILE A 29 0.79 6.22 -7.93
C ILE A 29 0.31 5.22 -6.87
N GLN A 30 0.20 5.61 -5.60
CA GLN A 30 -0.32 4.77 -4.53
C GLN A 30 -1.82 4.52 -4.69
N GLU A 31 -2.61 5.55 -5.00
CA GLU A 31 -4.05 5.43 -5.25
C GLU A 31 -4.36 4.47 -6.40
N LEU A 32 -3.56 4.50 -7.47
CA LEU A 32 -3.76 3.64 -8.65
C LEU A 32 -3.27 2.21 -8.41
N VAL A 33 -2.14 2.02 -7.72
CA VAL A 33 -1.47 0.72 -7.62
C VAL A 33 -1.99 -0.12 -6.47
N ILE A 34 -2.27 0.48 -5.31
CA ILE A 34 -2.62 -0.28 -4.09
C ILE A 34 -3.86 -1.16 -4.29
N PRO A 35 -5.01 -0.66 -4.81
CA PRO A 35 -6.20 -1.48 -4.98
C PRO A 35 -5.98 -2.62 -5.97
N VAL A 36 -5.22 -2.38 -7.05
CA VAL A 36 -4.92 -3.37 -8.09
C VAL A 36 -4.06 -4.50 -7.53
N LEU A 37 -3.00 -4.15 -6.81
CA LEU A 37 -2.12 -5.14 -6.19
C LEU A 37 -2.85 -5.94 -5.11
N LEU A 38 -3.67 -5.30 -4.27
CA LEU A 38 -4.50 -6.00 -3.28
C LEU A 38 -5.46 -6.99 -3.95
N GLY A 39 -6.01 -6.63 -5.12
CA GLY A 39 -6.85 -7.50 -5.96
C GLY A 39 -6.15 -8.71 -6.58
N GLY A 40 -4.83 -8.88 -6.40
CA GLY A 40 -4.10 -10.04 -6.93
C GLY A 40 -3.64 -9.89 -8.38
N GLN A 41 -3.73 -8.68 -8.92
CA GLN A 41 -3.34 -8.41 -10.31
C GLN A 41 -1.89 -7.93 -10.39
N ASP A 42 -1.22 -8.31 -11.47
CA ASP A 42 0.10 -7.78 -11.81
C ASP A 42 -0.01 -6.33 -12.28
N VAL A 43 1.00 -5.51 -11.96
CA VAL A 43 1.03 -4.10 -12.34
C VAL A 43 2.42 -3.67 -12.81
N ILE A 44 2.44 -2.83 -13.84
CA ILE A 44 3.63 -2.05 -14.22
C ILE A 44 3.32 -0.59 -13.88
N GLY A 45 4.05 -0.04 -12.90
CA GLY A 45 3.91 1.35 -12.47
C GLY A 45 5.11 2.19 -12.88
N GLN A 46 4.90 3.23 -13.69
CA GLN A 46 5.93 4.22 -14.02
C GLN A 46 5.66 5.52 -13.25
N ALA A 47 6.61 5.93 -12.40
CA ALA A 47 6.60 7.25 -11.77
C ALA A 47 8.02 7.71 -11.45
N GLN A 48 8.22 9.01 -11.26
CA GLN A 48 9.53 9.59 -10.92
C GLN A 48 9.99 9.19 -9.50
N THR A 49 11.27 9.32 -9.17
CA THR A 49 11.75 9.12 -7.78
C THR A 49 11.09 10.13 -6.83
N GLY A 50 10.86 9.74 -5.57
CA GLY A 50 10.19 10.60 -4.58
C GLY A 50 8.66 10.63 -4.66
N THR A 51 8.04 9.87 -5.58
CA THR A 51 6.57 9.84 -5.75
C THR A 51 5.85 8.79 -4.90
N GLY A 52 6.54 8.11 -3.98
CA GLY A 52 5.92 7.14 -3.08
C GLY A 52 5.74 5.72 -3.64
N LYS A 53 6.41 5.37 -4.75
CA LYS A 53 6.38 4.01 -5.34
C LYS A 53 6.70 2.90 -4.33
N THR A 54 7.66 3.10 -3.44
CA THR A 54 8.05 2.09 -2.44
C THR A 54 6.87 1.70 -1.56
N ALA A 55 6.14 2.69 -1.02
CA ALA A 55 4.94 2.42 -0.23
C ALA A 55 3.78 1.86 -1.07
N ALA A 56 3.67 2.26 -2.34
CA ALA A 56 2.67 1.72 -3.26
C ALA A 56 2.78 0.19 -3.44
N PHE A 57 3.99 -0.37 -3.39
CA PHE A 57 4.22 -1.82 -3.44
C PHE A 57 4.29 -2.46 -2.05
N ALA A 58 4.92 -1.80 -1.07
CA ALA A 58 5.14 -2.37 0.26
C ALA A 58 3.84 -2.55 1.05
N LEU A 59 2.88 -1.62 0.95
CA LEU A 59 1.63 -1.71 1.71
C LEU A 59 0.77 -2.92 1.27
N PRO A 60 0.54 -3.18 -0.03
CA PRO A 60 -0.13 -4.40 -0.48
C PRO A 60 0.62 -5.68 -0.09
N LEU A 61 1.95 -5.68 -0.18
CA LEU A 61 2.76 -6.83 0.24
C LEU A 61 2.59 -7.12 1.74
N LEU A 62 2.76 -6.09 2.57
CA LEU A 62 2.56 -6.22 4.02
C LEU A 62 1.13 -6.63 4.37
N ALA A 63 0.12 -6.24 3.60
CA ALA A 63 -1.26 -6.63 3.82
C ALA A 63 -1.49 -8.15 3.67
N ARG A 64 -0.63 -8.85 2.92
CA ARG A 64 -0.69 -10.30 2.70
C ARG A 64 0.13 -11.11 3.69
N ILE A 65 1.07 -10.49 4.39
CA ILE A 65 1.91 -11.20 5.35
C ILE A 65 1.11 -11.53 6.61
N ASP A 66 1.12 -12.81 6.96
CA ASP A 66 0.75 -13.33 8.27
C ASP A 66 1.97 -13.29 9.21
N PRO A 67 1.99 -12.40 10.21
CA PRO A 67 3.12 -12.30 11.14
C PRO A 67 3.23 -13.49 12.10
N ALA A 68 2.21 -14.34 12.22
CA ALA A 68 2.28 -15.55 13.06
C ALA A 68 2.96 -16.74 12.36
N ALA A 69 3.11 -16.68 11.04
CA ALA A 69 3.72 -17.73 10.24
C ALA A 69 5.26 -17.59 10.21
N ASN A 70 5.95 -18.60 10.74
CA ASN A 70 7.42 -18.65 10.79
C ASN A 70 8.05 -19.34 9.57
N HIS A 71 7.56 -19.04 8.37
CA HIS A 71 8.12 -19.51 7.11
C HIS A 71 8.07 -18.40 6.05
N PRO A 72 8.88 -18.49 4.97
CA PRO A 72 8.77 -17.57 3.84
C PRO A 72 7.35 -17.57 3.24
N GLN A 73 6.84 -16.39 2.93
CA GLN A 73 5.52 -16.18 2.31
C GLN A 73 5.71 -15.51 0.95
N LEU A 74 4.97 -16.00 -0.05
CA LEU A 74 5.00 -15.52 -1.43
C LEU A 74 3.70 -14.79 -1.75
#